data_AF-R2XEC7-F1
#
_entry.id   AF-R2XEC7-F1
#
_cell.length_a   1.000
_cell.length_b   1.000
_cell.length_c   1.000
_cell.angle_alpha   90.00
_cell.angle_beta   90.00
_cell.angle_gamma   90.00
#
_symmetry.space_group_name_H-M   'P 1'
#
loop_
_entity.id
_entity.type
_entity.pdbx_description
1 polymer ?
#
loop_
_entity_poly.entity_id
_entity_poly.type
_entity_poly.pdbx_seq_one_letter_code
_entity_poly.pdbx_strand_id
1 'polypeptide(L)'
;MQDRLPMYPSNPNGQKGNVYTGAGFGWVIKPNALAAYGKTYGGNTIDISGSNTVQIINRVLNGQPVLYYGFSSYQKNSDKNRNHAKVIAGYNNGKFLVYDPLYYSANAGAGSGGKNMLYDRGARA
;
A
#
# COMPACT_ATOMS: atom_id res chain seq x y z
N MET A 1 2.27 9.55 13.51
CA MET A 1 1.46 9.51 12.25
C MET A 1 0.32 8.49 12.34
N GLN A 2 0.50 7.32 12.98
CA GLN A 2 -0.57 6.32 13.12
C GLN A 2 -1.59 6.62 14.24
N ASP A 3 -1.23 7.39 15.28
CA ASP A 3 -2.11 7.64 16.44
C ASP A 3 -3.41 8.40 16.12
N ARG A 4 -3.46 9.07 14.97
CA ARG A 4 -4.62 9.82 14.49
C ARG A 4 -5.17 9.26 13.18
N LEU A 5 -4.76 8.04 12.80
CA LEU A 5 -5.28 7.38 11.62
C LEU A 5 -6.81 7.23 11.75
N PRO A 6 -7.61 7.51 10.71
CA PRO A 6 -9.04 7.25 10.75
C PRO A 6 -9.34 5.77 11.04
N MET A 7 -10.14 5.52 12.08
CA MET A 7 -10.49 4.17 12.55
C MET A 7 -11.99 3.90 12.44
N TYR A 8 -12.36 2.65 12.17
CA TYR A 8 -13.73 2.17 12.33
C TYR A 8 -14.04 1.92 13.83
N PRO A 9 -15.23 2.23 14.36
CA PRO A 9 -16.42 2.73 13.66
C PRO A 9 -16.54 4.26 13.57
N SER A 10 -15.68 5.04 14.23
CA SER A 10 -15.78 6.51 14.24
C SER A 10 -15.65 7.12 12.82
N ASN A 11 -14.95 6.44 11.92
CA ASN A 11 -14.96 6.68 10.50
C ASN A 11 -15.36 5.38 9.74
N PRO A 12 -16.44 5.37 8.95
CA PRO A 12 -16.89 4.17 8.22
C PRO A 12 -15.93 3.71 7.12
N ASN A 13 -15.00 4.57 6.72
CA ASN A 13 -13.93 4.29 5.75
C ASN A 13 -12.56 4.11 6.43
N GLY A 14 -12.51 4.17 7.77
CA GLY A 14 -11.30 3.97 8.56
C GLY A 14 -10.84 2.51 8.62
N GLN A 15 -9.63 2.31 9.13
CA GLN A 15 -9.08 0.98 9.39
C GLN A 15 -9.86 0.27 10.50
N LYS A 16 -10.07 -1.05 10.36
CA LYS A 16 -10.60 -1.89 11.43
C LYS A 16 -9.49 -2.75 12.04
N GLY A 17 -9.34 -2.65 13.36
CA GLY A 17 -8.33 -3.34 14.16
C GLY A 17 -7.16 -2.45 14.58
N ASN A 18 -6.45 -2.87 15.61
CA ASN A 18 -5.35 -2.10 16.18
C ASN A 18 -4.20 -1.92 15.17
N VAL A 19 -3.74 -0.69 14.98
CA VAL A 19 -2.73 -0.33 13.97
C VAL A 19 -1.31 -0.79 14.33
N TYR A 20 -1.06 -1.09 15.61
CA TYR A 20 0.24 -1.50 16.12
C TYR A 20 0.33 -3.00 16.38
N THR A 21 -0.74 -3.61 16.88
CA THR A 21 -0.76 -5.03 17.27
C THR A 21 -1.53 -5.92 16.29
N GLY A 22 -2.33 -5.35 15.39
CA GLY A 22 -3.22 -6.10 14.51
C GLY A 22 -4.43 -6.73 15.22
N ALA A 23 -4.57 -6.55 16.53
CA ALA A 23 -5.69 -7.11 17.29
C ALA A 23 -7.04 -6.63 16.72
N GLY A 24 -7.94 -7.58 16.42
CA GLY A 24 -9.25 -7.29 15.83
C GLY A 24 -9.19 -6.79 14.38
N PHE A 25 -8.10 -7.07 13.65
CA PHE A 25 -7.97 -6.69 12.25
C PHE A 25 -9.15 -7.19 11.41
N GLY A 26 -9.71 -6.31 10.59
CA GLY A 26 -10.72 -6.65 9.59
C GLY A 26 -10.35 -6.16 8.20
N TRP A 27 -9.94 -4.90 8.07
CA TRP A 27 -9.55 -4.29 6.81
C TRP A 27 -8.66 -3.07 7.06
N VAL A 28 -7.83 -2.75 6.07
CA VAL A 28 -7.07 -1.49 6.06
C VAL A 28 -7.98 -0.30 5.77
N ILE A 29 -7.56 0.89 6.20
CA ILE A 29 -8.21 2.16 5.84
C ILE A 29 -8.50 2.22 4.33
N LYS A 30 -9.66 2.76 3.93
CA LYS A 30 -10.01 2.88 2.51
C LYS A 30 -9.26 4.04 1.84
N PRO A 31 -9.02 3.98 0.50
CA PRO A 31 -8.22 4.98 -0.21
C PRO A 31 -8.70 6.43 -0.01
N ASN A 32 -10.00 6.68 -0.07
CA ASN A 32 -10.59 8.01 0.12
C ASN A 32 -10.30 8.61 1.52
N ALA A 33 -10.46 7.82 2.58
CA ALA A 33 -10.17 8.24 3.94
C ALA A 33 -8.66 8.46 4.16
N LEU A 34 -7.82 7.60 3.57
CA LEU A 34 -6.37 7.78 3.62
C LEU A 34 -5.92 9.04 2.88
N ALA A 35 -6.50 9.33 1.72
CA ALA A 35 -6.20 10.55 0.97
C ALA A 35 -6.60 11.80 1.74
N ALA A 36 -7.81 11.81 2.34
CA ALA A 36 -8.26 12.91 3.20
C ALA A 36 -7.33 13.10 4.41
N TYR A 37 -6.90 12.01 5.04
CA TYR A 37 -5.94 12.05 6.13
C TYR A 37 -4.56 12.57 5.69
N GLY A 38 -4.08 12.16 4.52
CA GLY A 38 -2.83 12.66 3.95
C GLY A 38 -2.81 14.18 3.77
N LYS A 39 -3.95 14.77 3.39
CA LYS A 39 -4.08 16.24 3.26
C LYS A 39 -3.87 16.99 4.59
N THR A 40 -4.11 16.37 5.75
CA THR A 40 -3.88 17.03 7.05
C THR A 40 -2.40 17.29 7.34
N TYR A 41 -1.49 16.69 6.55
CA TYR A 41 -0.05 16.90 6.62
C TYR A 41 0.45 17.96 5.63
N GLY A 42 -0.46 18.76 5.03
CA GLY A 42 -0.12 19.81 4.07
C GLY A 42 0.15 19.30 2.64
N GLY A 43 -0.07 18.01 2.38
CA GLY A 43 0.05 17.43 1.04
C GLY A 43 -1.22 17.60 0.18
N ASN A 44 -1.09 17.34 -1.12
CA ASN A 44 -2.21 17.29 -2.07
C ASN A 44 -2.59 15.85 -2.44
N THR A 45 -2.65 14.97 -1.44
CA THR A 45 -2.99 13.55 -1.65
C THR A 45 -4.42 13.45 -2.16
N ILE A 46 -4.62 12.64 -3.21
CA ILE A 46 -5.92 12.40 -3.81
C ILE A 46 -6.17 10.90 -3.94
N ASP A 47 -7.43 10.51 -3.83
CA ASP A 47 -7.85 9.15 -4.16
C ASP A 47 -7.92 9.01 -5.68
N ILE A 48 -7.23 8.00 -6.20
CA ILE A 48 -7.17 7.70 -7.64
C ILE A 48 -7.70 6.29 -7.92
N SER A 49 -8.46 5.72 -6.98
CA SER A 49 -9.12 4.42 -7.16
C SER A 49 -9.91 4.39 -8.47
N GLY A 50 -9.75 3.31 -9.23
CA GLY A 50 -10.32 3.17 -10.57
C GLY A 50 -9.41 3.66 -11.71
N SER A 51 -8.24 4.24 -11.41
CA SER A 51 -7.25 4.58 -12.44
C SER A 51 -6.77 3.33 -13.19
N ASN A 52 -6.63 3.44 -14.50
CA ASN A 52 -5.99 2.42 -15.33
C ASN A 52 -4.45 2.53 -15.29
N THR A 53 -3.77 1.53 -15.85
CA THR A 53 -2.31 1.44 -15.84
C THR A 53 -1.64 2.67 -16.47
N VAL A 54 -2.17 3.21 -17.57
CA VAL A 54 -1.60 4.39 -18.25
C VAL A 54 -1.68 5.63 -17.35
N GLN A 55 -2.80 5.82 -16.66
CA GLN A 55 -2.97 6.93 -15.71
C GLN A 55 -1.99 6.81 -14.53
N ILE A 56 -1.75 5.60 -14.02
CA ILE A 56 -0.77 5.34 -12.96
C ILE A 56 0.65 5.65 -13.46
N ILE A 57 1.02 5.16 -14.65
CA ILE A 57 2.32 5.45 -15.27
C ILE A 57 2.53 6.95 -15.40
N ASN A 58 1.55 7.68 -15.93
CA ASN A 58 1.66 9.12 -16.14
C ASN A 58 1.87 9.87 -14.81
N ARG A 59 1.17 9.49 -13.74
CA ARG A 59 1.39 10.11 -12.41
C ARG A 59 2.81 9.90 -11.91
N VAL A 60 3.29 8.66 -11.96
CA VAL A 60 4.62 8.29 -11.48
C VAL A 60 5.71 9.01 -12.26
N LEU A 61 5.60 9.07 -13.59
CA LEU A 61 6.55 9.81 -14.44
C LEU A 61 6.51 11.33 -14.22
N ASN A 62 5.40 11.88 -13.74
CA ASN A 62 5.29 13.29 -13.32
C ASN A 62 5.71 13.53 -11.85
N GLY A 63 6.44 12.60 -11.25
CA GLY A 63 6.94 12.74 -9.87
C GLY A 63 5.86 12.56 -8.80
N GLN A 64 4.71 11.96 -9.14
CA GLN A 64 3.62 11.68 -8.20
C GLN A 64 3.61 10.17 -7.87
N PRO A 65 4.26 9.74 -6.77
CA PRO A 65 4.23 8.34 -6.35
C PRO A 65 2.81 7.90 -5.99
N VAL A 66 2.52 6.62 -6.18
CA VAL A 66 1.19 6.04 -6.00
C VAL A 66 1.22 4.97 -4.92
N LEU A 67 0.49 5.19 -3.81
CA LEU A 67 0.21 4.15 -2.84
C LEU A 67 -0.92 3.26 -3.35
N TYR A 68 -0.79 1.95 -3.22
CA TYR A 68 -1.82 0.98 -3.59
C TYR A 68 -1.92 -0.16 -2.59
N TYR A 69 -3.10 -0.79 -2.52
CA TYR A 69 -3.31 -2.03 -1.77
C TYR A 69 -3.16 -3.24 -2.68
N GLY A 70 -2.22 -4.11 -2.35
CA GLY A 70 -1.93 -5.35 -3.05
C GLY A 70 -1.84 -6.56 -2.12
N PHE A 71 -1.25 -7.62 -2.63
CA PHE A 71 -0.95 -8.84 -1.87
C PHE A 71 0.43 -8.75 -1.22
N SER A 72 0.57 -9.41 -0.06
CA SER A 72 1.84 -9.51 0.66
C SER A 72 2.62 -10.77 0.27
N SER A 73 3.90 -10.84 0.63
CA SER A 73 4.67 -12.09 0.48
C SER A 73 4.14 -13.24 1.37
N TYR A 74 3.33 -12.93 2.39
CA TYR A 74 2.70 -13.90 3.29
C TYR A 74 1.29 -14.29 2.84
N GLN A 75 0.85 -13.81 1.66
CA GLN A 75 -0.47 -14.10 1.13
C GLN A 75 -0.65 -15.61 0.98
N LYS A 76 -1.69 -16.16 1.61
CA LYS A 76 -2.13 -17.53 1.39
C LYS A 76 -2.96 -17.62 0.11
N ASN A 77 -2.91 -18.74 -0.60
CA ASN A 77 -3.64 -18.89 -1.88
C ASN A 77 -5.15 -18.72 -1.77
N SER A 78 -5.74 -19.04 -0.61
CA SER A 78 -7.18 -18.85 -0.35
C SER A 78 -7.54 -17.42 0.08
N ASP A 79 -6.58 -16.61 0.49
CA ASP A 79 -6.81 -15.23 0.89
C ASP A 79 -6.80 -14.32 -0.34
N LYS A 80 -7.95 -13.69 -0.61
CA LYS A 80 -8.15 -12.79 -1.75
C LYS A 80 -8.13 -11.32 -1.33
N ASN A 81 -7.88 -11.02 -0.07
CA ASN A 81 -7.91 -9.66 0.44
C ASN A 81 -6.62 -8.91 0.08
N ARG A 82 -6.79 -7.73 -0.54
CA ARG A 82 -5.68 -6.82 -0.83
C ARG A 82 -5.55 -5.80 0.30
N ASN A 83 -4.88 -6.22 1.37
CA ASN A 83 -4.74 -5.45 2.60
C ASN A 83 -3.30 -4.97 2.84
N HIS A 84 -2.41 -5.10 1.86
CA HIS A 84 -1.01 -4.74 2.02
C HIS A 84 -0.67 -3.48 1.23
N ALA A 85 -0.29 -2.41 1.92
CA ALA A 85 0.00 -1.12 1.32
C ALA A 85 1.44 -1.07 0.80
N LYS A 86 1.60 -0.66 -0.46
CA LYS A 86 2.90 -0.50 -1.14
C LYS A 86 2.92 0.80 -1.92
N VAL A 87 4.10 1.25 -2.31
CA VAL A 87 4.27 2.50 -3.08
C VAL A 87 4.94 2.22 -4.42
N ILE A 88 4.29 2.62 -5.50
CA ILE A 88 4.91 2.75 -6.82
C ILE A 88 5.61 4.10 -6.88
N ALA A 89 6.92 4.09 -7.10
CA ALA A 89 7.75 5.29 -7.09
C ALA A 89 8.47 5.56 -8.41
N GLY A 90 8.43 4.62 -9.35
CA GLY A 90 9.07 4.77 -10.65
C GLY A 90 8.45 3.88 -11.70
N TYR A 91 8.73 4.19 -12.96
CA TYR A 91 8.36 3.36 -14.10
C TYR A 91 9.45 3.43 -15.15
N ASN A 92 9.86 2.27 -15.67
CA ASN A 92 10.83 2.17 -16.75
C ASN A 92 10.58 0.89 -17.56
N ASN A 93 10.51 1.01 -18.89
CA ASN A 93 10.44 -0.12 -19.84
C ASN A 93 9.45 -1.23 -19.43
N GLY A 94 8.19 -0.87 -19.18
CA GLY A 94 7.15 -1.84 -18.84
C GLY A 94 7.12 -2.30 -17.38
N LYS A 95 8.04 -1.80 -16.54
CA LYS A 95 8.16 -2.21 -15.13
C LYS A 95 7.96 -1.03 -14.20
N PHE A 96 7.20 -1.25 -13.13
CA PHE A 96 7.13 -0.33 -12.01
C PHE A 96 8.27 -0.60 -11.03
N LEU A 97 8.78 0.46 -10.42
CA LEU A 97 9.58 0.39 -9.19
C LEU A 97 8.62 0.48 -8.00
N VAL A 98 8.57 -0.57 -7.19
CA VAL A 98 7.72 -0.69 -6.00
C VAL A 98 8.58 -0.75 -4.75
N TYR A 99 8.24 0.09 -3.77
CA TYR A 99 8.72 -0.01 -2.40
C TYR A 99 7.72 -0.75 -1.54
N ASP A 100 8.17 -1.83 -0.91
CA ASP A 100 7.36 -2.71 -0.07
C ASP A 100 7.82 -2.62 1.39
N PRO A 101 7.01 -2.04 2.30
CA PRO A 101 7.37 -1.86 3.71
C PRO A 101 7.33 -3.15 4.52
N LEU A 102 6.96 -4.29 3.94
CA LEU A 102 6.91 -5.60 4.62
C LEU A 102 8.29 -6.10 5.05
N TYR A 103 9.34 -5.59 4.40
CA TYR A 103 10.71 -6.04 4.59
C TYR A 103 11.45 -5.12 5.55
N TYR A 104 12.22 -5.72 6.47
CA TYR A 104 12.99 -4.99 7.50
C TYR A 104 14.24 -4.27 6.95
N SER A 105 14.56 -4.42 5.67
CA SER A 105 15.73 -3.80 5.04
C SER A 105 15.40 -3.44 3.59
N ALA A 106 15.83 -2.26 3.16
CA ALA A 106 15.73 -1.81 1.77
C ALA A 106 16.50 -2.70 0.78
N ASN A 107 17.46 -3.50 1.28
CA ASN A 107 18.27 -4.43 0.49
C ASN A 107 17.70 -5.86 0.49
N ALA A 108 16.56 -6.10 1.13
CA ALA A 108 15.94 -7.42 1.17
C ALA A 108 15.50 -7.82 -0.25
N GLY A 109 16.12 -8.87 -0.79
CA GLY A 109 15.85 -9.36 -2.14
C GLY A 109 14.57 -10.19 -2.24
N ALA A 110 14.21 -10.56 -3.47
CA ALA A 110 13.09 -11.47 -3.73
C ALA A 110 13.24 -12.79 -2.97
N GLY A 111 12.13 -13.31 -2.45
CA GLY A 111 12.11 -14.54 -1.67
C GLY A 111 12.67 -14.41 -0.25
N SER A 112 12.91 -13.21 0.27
CA SER A 112 13.40 -13.01 1.65
C SER A 112 12.28 -12.84 2.69
N GLY A 113 11.03 -12.67 2.24
CA GLY A 113 9.87 -12.50 3.11
C GLY A 113 9.12 -13.81 3.33
N GLY A 114 7.81 -13.77 3.10
CA GLY A 114 6.88 -14.88 3.30
C GLY A 114 6.94 -16.02 2.28
N LYS A 115 7.90 -15.99 1.34
CA LYS A 115 8.20 -17.06 0.36
C LYS A 115 7.11 -17.34 -0.68
N ASN A 116 6.02 -16.58 -0.72
CA ASN A 116 5.10 -16.61 -1.86
C ASN A 116 5.74 -15.89 -3.06
N MET A 117 6.46 -16.62 -3.92
CA MET A 117 7.26 -16.06 -5.02
C MET A 117 6.47 -15.25 -6.05
N LEU A 118 5.14 -15.38 -6.08
CA LEU A 118 4.31 -14.53 -6.92
C LEU A 118 4.38 -13.06 -6.44
N TYR A 119 4.43 -12.85 -5.12
CA TYR A 119 4.34 -11.54 -4.45
C TYR A 119 5.61 -11.15 -3.67
N ASP A 120 6.51 -12.09 -3.39
CA ASP A 120 7.76 -11.89 -2.67
C ASP A 120 8.86 -11.38 -3.62
N ARG A 121 8.79 -10.10 -3.97
CA ARG A 121 9.72 -9.45 -4.92
C ARG A 121 10.89 -8.73 -4.24
N GLY A 122 10.88 -8.63 -2.92
CA GLY A 122 11.85 -7.87 -2.14
C GLY A 122 11.35 -6.47 -1.79
N ALA A 123 12.15 -5.74 -1.00
CA ALA A 123 11.80 -4.42 -0.48
C ALA A 123 11.72 -3.33 -1.57
N ARG A 124 12.48 -3.52 -2.66
CA ARG A 124 12.55 -2.62 -3.81
C ARG A 124 12.66 -3.44 -5.09
N ALA A 125 11.60 -3.48 -5.89
CA ALA A 125 11.49 -4.36 -7.06
C ALA A 125 10.76 -3.72 -8.24
#